data_AF-A0A1C0AE18-F1
#
_entry.id   AF-A0A1C0AE18-F1
#
_cell.length_a   1.000
_cell.length_b   1.000
_cell.length_c   1.000
_cell.angle_alpha   90.00
_cell.angle_beta   90.00
_cell.angle_gamma   90.00
#
_symmetry.space_group_name_H-M   'P 1'
#
loop_
_entity.id
_entity.type
_entity.pdbx_description
1 polymer ?
#
loop_
_entity_poly.entity_id
_entity_poly.type
_entity_poly.pdbx_seq_one_letter_code
_entity_poly.pdbx_strand_id
1 'polypeptide(L)' 'MAQKLLTREKYKKLKKMDRQEAEGFILALYQEAYNNGKADNPTLDFEKLYEKLLEIKGVGKVKADCIVETIKELMEEKK' A
#
# COMPACT_ATOMS: atom_id res chain seq x y z
N MET A 1 4.87 -11.96 -19.44
CA MET A 1 4.48 -11.02 -20.51
C MET A 1 4.18 -9.68 -19.85
N ALA A 2 5.01 -8.65 -20.05
CA ALA A 2 4.77 -7.34 -19.44
C ALA A 2 3.46 -6.75 -19.98
N GLN A 3 2.51 -6.46 -19.10
CA GLN A 3 1.25 -5.86 -19.49
C GLN A 3 1.55 -4.47 -20.05
N LYS A 4 1.24 -4.24 -21.33
CA LYS A 4 1.44 -2.93 -21.96
C LYS A 4 0.49 -1.92 -21.32
N LEU A 5 1.04 -1.02 -20.51
CA LEU A 5 0.32 0.09 -19.87
C LEU A 5 -0.45 0.95 -20.89
N LEU A 6 0.15 1.18 -22.06
CA LEU A 6 -0.46 1.89 -23.18
C LEU A 6 -0.83 0.94 -24.31
N THR A 7 -2.09 0.52 -24.33
CA THR A 7 -2.69 -0.14 -25.50
C THR A 7 -2.94 0.89 -26.60
N ARG A 8 -3.08 0.42 -27.86
CA ARG A 8 -3.37 1.30 -29.01
C ARG A 8 -4.66 2.11 -28.81
N GLU A 9 -5.63 1.54 -28.11
CA GLU A 9 -6.89 2.22 -27.77
C GLU A 9 -6.67 3.32 -26.72
N LYS A 10 -5.94 3.05 -25.64
CA LYS A 10 -5.58 4.05 -24.62
C LYS A 10 -4.81 5.21 -25.22
N TYR A 11 -3.85 4.93 -26.11
CA TYR A 11 -3.11 5.95 -26.85
C TYR A 11 -4.02 6.85 -27.70
N LYS A 12 -4.95 6.25 -28.47
CA LYS A 12 -5.89 7.03 -29.30
C LYS A 12 -6.83 7.91 -28.45
N LYS A 13 -7.24 7.43 -27.27
CA LYS A 13 -8.04 8.23 -26.33
C LYS A 13 -7.22 9.39 -25.77
N LEU A 14 -6.00 9.14 -25.30
CA LEU A 14 -5.11 10.15 -24.76
C LEU A 14 -4.77 11.25 -25.78
N LYS A 15 -4.60 10.90 -27.06
CA LYS A 15 -4.37 11.87 -28.14
C LYS A 15 -5.59 12.78 -28.41
N LYS A 16 -6.80 12.36 -28.07
CA LYS A 16 -8.04 13.09 -28.32
C LYS A 16 -8.50 13.94 -27.14
N MET A 17 -7.87 13.77 -25.97
CA MET A 17 -8.25 14.48 -24.76
C MET A 17 -7.97 15.97 -24.89
N ASP A 18 -8.88 16.79 -24.38
CA ASP A 18 -8.58 18.19 -24.14
C ASP A 18 -7.68 18.37 -22.89
N ARG A 19 -7.29 19.61 -22.61
CA ARG A 19 -6.37 19.91 -21.51
C ARG A 19 -6.94 19.49 -20.14
N GLN A 20 -8.23 19.67 -19.89
CA GLN A 20 -8.85 19.34 -18.61
C GLN A 20 -8.97 17.83 -18.44
N GLU A 21 -9.35 17.13 -19.52
CA GLU A 21 -9.41 15.67 -19.54
C GLU A 21 -8.03 15.04 -19.32
N ALA A 22 -6.98 15.63 -19.91
CA ALA A 22 -5.60 15.17 -19.73
C ALA A 22 -5.09 15.41 -18.30
N GLU A 23 -5.36 16.57 -17.70
CA GLU A 23 -5.03 16.85 -16.30
C GLU A 23 -5.72 15.86 -15.35
N GLY A 24 -7.01 15.60 -15.57
CA GLY A 24 -7.76 14.59 -14.81
C GLY A 24 -7.21 13.17 -14.97
N PHE A 25 -6.81 12.79 -16.19
CA PHE A 25 -6.20 11.49 -16.45
C PHE A 25 -4.86 11.30 -15.71
N ILE A 26 -4.01 12.32 -15.68
CA ILE A 26 -2.72 12.28 -14.96
C ILE A 26 -2.95 12.14 -13.45
N LEU A 27 -3.89 12.90 -12.90
CA LEU A 27 -4.24 12.83 -11.47
C LEU A 27 -4.78 11.45 -11.09
N ALA A 28 -5.67 10.89 -11.90
CA ALA A 28 -6.22 9.55 -11.69
C ALA A 28 -5.13 8.48 -11.75
N LEU A 29 -4.22 8.56 -12.73
CA LEU A 29 -3.09 7.63 -12.85
C LEU A 29 -2.17 7.68 -11.63
N TYR A 30 -1.88 8.89 -11.14
CA TYR A 30 -1.07 9.07 -9.94
C TYR A 30 -1.77 8.49 -8.70
N GLN A 31 -3.07 8.75 -8.52
CA GLN A 31 -3.85 8.20 -7.41
C GLN A 31 -3.91 6.68 -7.47
N GLU A 32 -4.11 6.09 -8.65
CA GLU A 32 -4.11 4.65 -8.86
C GLU A 32 -2.75 4.05 -8.50
N ALA A 33 -1.65 4.65 -8.98
CA ALA A 33 -0.29 4.20 -8.66
C ALA A 33 0.02 4.31 -7.16
N TYR A 34 -0.40 5.40 -6.51
CA TYR A 34 -0.24 5.59 -5.07
C TYR A 34 -1.05 4.56 -4.27
N ASN A 35 -2.30 4.32 -4.65
CA ASN A 35 -3.16 3.35 -3.98
C ASN A 35 -2.64 1.91 -4.17
N ASN A 36 -2.15 1.59 -5.37
CA ASN A 36 -1.52 0.29 -5.64
C ASN A 36 -0.23 0.14 -4.83
N GLY A 37 0.62 1.16 -4.78
CA GLY A 37 1.83 1.14 -3.94
C GLY A 37 1.52 1.04 -2.44
N LYS A 38 0.43 1.66 -1.99
CA LYS A 38 -0.07 1.55 -0.61
C LYS A 38 -0.64 0.16 -0.30
N ALA A 39 -1.30 -0.48 -1.27
CA ALA A 39 -1.83 -1.83 -1.14
C ALA A 39 -0.73 -2.90 -1.22
N ASP A 40 0.29 -2.67 -2.05
CA ASP A 40 1.46 -3.55 -2.22
C ASP A 40 2.45 -3.45 -1.06
N ASN A 41 2.41 -2.36 -0.29
CA ASN A 41 3.11 -2.31 0.99
C ASN A 41 2.24 -3.06 2.02
N PRO A 42 2.63 -4.26 2.48
CA PRO A 42 1.88 -4.98 3.50
C PRO A 42 1.88 -4.13 4.77
N THR A 43 0.82 -3.36 4.94
CA THR A 43 0.60 -2.57 6.15
C THR A 43 0.33 -3.61 7.22
N LEU A 44 1.33 -3.82 8.09
CA LEU A 44 1.23 -4.77 9.17
C LEU A 44 0.12 -4.29 10.10
N ASP A 45 -0.95 -5.07 10.19
CA ASP A 45 -2.05 -4.83 11.10
C ASP A 45 -1.60 -5.22 12.52
N PHE A 46 -1.21 -4.22 13.31
CA PHE A 46 -0.68 -4.42 14.65
C PHE A 46 -1.71 -5.04 15.61
N GLU A 47 -3.00 -4.82 15.38
CA GLU A 47 -4.06 -5.43 16.19
C GLU A 47 -4.14 -6.93 15.92
N LYS A 48 -4.16 -7.33 14.65
CA LYS A 48 -4.11 -8.75 14.27
C LYS A 48 -2.81 -9.42 14.71
N LEU A 49 -1.69 -8.71 14.64
CA LEU A 49 -0.41 -9.20 15.14
C LEU A 49 -0.49 -9.47 16.65
N TYR A 50 -1.06 -8.55 17.41
CA TYR A 50 -1.25 -8.70 18.85
C TYR A 50 -2.13 -9.91 19.20
N GLU A 51 -3.27 -10.07 18.52
CA GLU A 51 -4.15 -11.23 18.70
C GLU A 51 -3.42 -12.55 18.42
N LYS A 52 -2.69 -12.63 17.31
CA LYS A 52 -1.88 -13.81 16.96
C LYS A 52 -0.78 -14.09 17.98
N LEU A 53 -0.17 -13.06 18.57
CA LEU A 53 0.86 -13.24 19.59
C LEU A 53 0.28 -13.87 20.86
N LEU A 54 -0.96 -13.51 21.25
CA LEU A 54 -1.63 -14.08 22.41
C LEU A 54 -2.03 -15.56 22.24
N GLU A 55 -2.19 -16.03 21.02
CA GLU A 55 -2.43 -17.46 20.73
C GLU A 55 -1.19 -18.33 21.01
N ILE A 56 0.01 -17.72 21.05
CA ILE A 56 1.26 -18.44 21.27
C ILE A 56 1.44 -18.73 22.77
N LYS A 57 1.48 -20.03 23.10
CA LYS A 57 1.73 -20.48 24.47
C LYS A 57 3.03 -19.88 25.04
N GLY A 58 2.90 -19.12 26.13
CA GLY A 58 4.04 -18.47 26.82
C GLY A 58 4.24 -17.00 26.46
N VAL A 59 3.46 -16.46 25.52
CA VAL A 59 3.37 -15.03 25.24
C VAL A 59 2.11 -14.48 25.90
N GLY A 60 2.29 -13.80 27.04
CA GLY A 60 1.23 -13.06 27.70
C GLY A 60 1.12 -11.63 27.17
N LYS A 61 0.07 -10.91 27.60
CA LYS A 61 -0.21 -9.51 27.21
C LYS A 61 1.03 -8.62 27.23
N VAL A 62 1.75 -8.61 28.35
CA VAL A 62 2.97 -7.79 28.54
C VAL A 62 4.05 -8.08 27.49
N LYS A 63 4.26 -9.35 27.13
CA LYS A 63 5.25 -9.71 26.10
C LYS A 63 4.74 -9.38 24.70
N ALA A 64 3.44 -9.57 24.44
CA ALA A 64 2.83 -9.20 23.17
C ALA A 64 2.89 -7.68 22.93
N ASP A 65 2.60 -6.86 23.95
CA ASP A 65 2.68 -5.40 23.91
C ASP A 65 4.11 -4.95 23.57
N CYS A 66 5.10 -5.48 24.30
CA CYS A 66 6.51 -5.17 24.08
C CYS A 66 6.99 -5.54 22.66
N ILE A 67 6.59 -6.71 22.14
CA ILE A 67 6.94 -7.12 20.77
C ILE A 67 6.33 -6.17 19.73
N VAL A 68 5.05 -5.77 19.91
CA VAL A 68 4.38 -4.84 19.00
C VAL A 68 5.06 -3.47 19.02
N GLU A 69 5.43 -2.96 20.20
CA GLU A 69 6.14 -1.69 20.34
C GLU A 69 7.51 -1.72 19.65
N THR A 70 8.32 -2.77 19.86
CA THR A 70 9.62 -2.90 19.18
C THR A 70 9.48 -2.96 17.66
N ILE A 71 8.44 -3.62 17.15
CA ILE A 71 8.19 -3.66 15.69
C ILE A 71 7.77 -2.28 15.17
N LYS A 72 6.96 -1.53 15.93
CA LYS A 72 6.59 -0.15 15.57
C LYS A 72 7.83 0.75 15.50
N GLU A 73 8.69 0.72 16.52
CA GLU A 73 9.95 1.47 16.54
C GLU A 73 10.82 1.16 15.32
N LEU A 74 11.00 -0.13 14.99
CA LEU A 74 11.80 -0.56 13.84
C LEU A 74 11.19 -0.12 12.49
N MET A 75 9.87 0.00 12.40
CA MET A 75 9.18 0.50 11.19
C MET A 75 9.21 2.02 11.09
N GLU A 76 9.27 2.74 12.22
CA GLU A 76 9.39 4.20 12.27
C GLU A 76 10.82 4.68 12.00
N GLU A 77 11.85 3.96 12.45
CA GLU A 77 13.27 4.27 12.17
C GLU A 77 13.66 4.09 10.70
N LYS A 78 12.90 3.31 9.93
CA LYS A 78 13.15 3.08 8.49
C LYS A 78 12.47 4.11 7.57
N LYS A 79 11.76 5.10 8.12
CA LYS A 79 11.17 6.23 7.38
C LYS A 79 12.16 7.38 7.27
#